data_AF-A0A1Q7HYV1-F1
#
_entry.id   AF-A0A1Q7HYV1-F1
#
_cell.length_a   1.000
_cell.length_b   1.000
_cell.length_c   1.000
_cell.angle_alpha   90.00
_cell.angle_beta   90.00
_cell.angle_gamma   90.00
#
_symmetry.space_group_name_H-M   'P 1'
#
loop_
_entity.id
_entity.type
_entity.pdbx_description
1 polymer ?
#
loop_
_entity_poly.entity_id
_entity_poly.type
_entity_poly.pdbx_seq_one_letter_code
_entity_poly.pdbx_strand_id
1 'polypeptide(L)'
;MSTRGSSRARGSTEMDAARWTRAEHAGAVVVLAALVLTHWPDVAWPRFVLAFVAIDLVGYVPGALAFRRARGGPIAPIYHHLYNVTHSYLVAAAAVALWAFARGGGEWAMLAVPIHLSGDRGVLGNVFKSAAAPFESRA
;
A
#
# COMPACT_ATOMS: atom_id res chain seq x y z
N MET A 1 29.97 26.46 -15.42
CA MET A 1 28.63 27.00 -15.08
C MET A 1 27.58 26.26 -15.93
N SER A 2 27.05 25.10 -15.47
CA SER A 2 25.85 24.44 -16.05
C SER A 2 25.39 23.25 -15.19
N THR A 3 24.91 23.51 -13.97
CA THR A 3 24.30 22.47 -13.09
C THR A 3 22.79 22.62 -12.96
N ARG A 4 22.23 23.81 -13.28
CA ARG A 4 20.79 24.09 -13.15
C ARG A 4 19.92 23.35 -14.18
N GLY A 5 20.39 23.19 -15.43
CA GLY A 5 19.64 22.50 -16.48
C GLY A 5 19.44 21.00 -16.21
N SER A 6 20.46 20.33 -15.66
CA SER A 6 20.41 18.91 -15.32
C SER A 6 19.46 18.61 -14.15
N SER A 7 19.43 19.45 -13.12
CA SER A 7 18.55 19.23 -11.95
C SER A 7 17.06 19.40 -12.29
N ARG A 8 16.72 20.33 -13.18
CA ARG A 8 15.33 20.63 -13.55
C ARG A 8 14.74 19.54 -14.45
N ALA A 9 15.53 19.01 -15.38
CA ALA A 9 15.13 17.89 -16.23
C ALA A 9 14.95 16.60 -15.42
N ARG A 10 15.80 16.35 -14.41
CA ARG A 10 15.65 15.20 -13.50
C ARG A 10 14.38 15.29 -12.67
N GLY A 11 14.08 16.48 -12.14
CA GLY A 11 12.84 16.72 -11.38
C GLY A 11 11.57 16.51 -12.20
N SER A 12 11.53 16.92 -13.48
CA SER A 12 10.36 16.66 -14.34
C SER A 12 10.18 15.17 -14.62
N THR A 13 11.26 14.44 -14.91
CA THR A 13 11.17 13.00 -15.19
C THR A 13 10.72 12.18 -13.97
N GLU A 14 11.14 12.57 -12.76
CA GLU A 14 10.71 11.92 -11.51
C GLU A 14 9.24 12.18 -11.21
N MET A 15 8.77 13.42 -11.45
CA MET A 15 7.35 13.77 -11.32
C MET A 15 6.47 12.99 -12.31
N ASP A 16 6.95 12.80 -13.54
CA ASP A 16 6.22 12.05 -14.57
C ASP A 16 6.16 10.56 -14.20
N ALA A 17 7.28 9.97 -13.77
CA ALA A 17 7.33 8.59 -13.32
C ALA A 17 6.37 8.32 -12.14
N ALA A 18 6.31 9.24 -11.16
CA ALA A 18 5.37 9.13 -10.05
C ALA A 18 3.90 9.20 -10.51
N ARG A 19 3.59 10.09 -11.46
CA ARG A 19 2.23 10.19 -12.04
C ARG A 19 1.82 8.92 -12.79
N TRP A 20 2.72 8.36 -13.58
CA TRP A 20 2.47 7.10 -14.29
C TRP A 20 2.22 5.95 -13.31
N THR A 21 3.08 5.80 -12.30
CA THR A 21 2.92 4.77 -11.26
C THR A 21 1.54 4.87 -10.58
N ARG A 22 1.13 6.09 -10.25
CA ARG A 22 -0.18 6.34 -9.65
C ARG A 22 -1.33 5.97 -10.59
N ALA A 23 -1.23 6.35 -11.86
CA ALA A 23 -2.25 6.06 -12.86
C ALA A 23 -2.41 4.55 -13.07
N GLU A 24 -1.32 3.80 -13.14
CA GLU A 24 -1.35 2.34 -13.25
C GLU A 24 -2.04 1.69 -12.05
N HIS A 25 -1.72 2.13 -10.83
CA HIS A 25 -2.32 1.57 -9.63
C HIS A 25 -3.79 1.97 -9.48
N ALA A 26 -4.17 3.19 -9.88
CA ALA A 26 -5.56 3.60 -9.96
C ALA A 26 -6.34 2.76 -10.99
N GLY A 27 -5.75 2.51 -12.16
CA GLY A 27 -6.32 1.60 -13.17
C GLY A 27 -6.50 0.18 -12.64
N ALA A 28 -5.50 -0.35 -11.90
CA ALA A 28 -5.60 -1.65 -11.25
C ALA A 28 -6.77 -1.70 -10.24
N VAL A 29 -6.95 -0.65 -9.43
CA VAL A 29 -8.11 -0.57 -8.51
C VAL A 29 -9.43 -0.62 -9.27
N VAL A 30 -9.56 0.10 -10.40
CA VAL A 30 -10.79 0.08 -11.22
C VAL A 30 -11.08 -1.33 -11.74
N VAL A 31 -10.07 -2.02 -12.29
CA VAL A 31 -10.22 -3.39 -12.80
C VAL A 31 -10.59 -4.37 -11.69
N LEU A 32 -9.90 -4.29 -10.55
CA LEU A 32 -10.17 -5.17 -9.40
C LEU A 32 -11.55 -4.90 -8.79
N ALA A 33 -11.97 -3.63 -8.71
CA ALA A 33 -13.30 -3.26 -8.28
C ALA A 33 -14.37 -3.81 -9.23
N ALA A 34 -14.14 -3.75 -10.55
CA ALA A 34 -15.03 -4.37 -11.53
C ALA A 34 -15.15 -5.89 -11.29
N LEU A 35 -14.05 -6.60 -11.01
CA LEU A 35 -14.09 -8.02 -10.66
C LEU A 35 -14.89 -8.31 -9.39
N VAL A 36 -14.73 -7.48 -8.35
CA VAL A 36 -15.54 -7.59 -7.12
C VAL A 36 -17.02 -7.39 -7.42
N LEU A 37 -17.36 -6.44 -8.28
CA LEU A 37 -18.76 -6.17 -8.66
C LEU A 37 -19.35 -7.30 -9.51
N THR A 38 -18.58 -7.89 -10.44
CA THR A 38 -19.06 -9.03 -11.24
C THR A 38 -19.23 -10.30 -10.42
N HIS A 39 -18.46 -10.45 -9.34
CA HIS A 39 -18.53 -11.59 -8.41
C HIS A 39 -19.16 -11.22 -7.06
N TRP A 40 -19.95 -10.15 -7.01
CA TRP A 40 -20.52 -9.62 -5.77
C TRP A 40 -21.15 -10.66 -4.82
N PRO A 41 -21.98 -11.61 -5.29
CA PRO A 41 -22.59 -12.61 -4.40
C PRO A 41 -21.58 -13.66 -3.90
N ASP A 42 -20.48 -13.87 -4.60
CA ASP A 42 -19.44 -14.85 -4.26
C ASP A 42 -18.38 -14.27 -3.32
N VAL A 43 -18.41 -12.96 -3.08
CA VAL A 43 -17.50 -12.27 -2.17
C VAL A 43 -17.93 -12.51 -0.73
N ALA A 44 -17.10 -13.22 0.03
CA ALA A 44 -17.26 -13.30 1.48
C ALA A 44 -16.90 -11.96 2.14
N TRP A 45 -17.86 -11.05 2.20
CA TRP A 45 -17.70 -9.67 2.69
C TRP A 45 -16.97 -9.53 4.02
N PRO A 46 -17.25 -10.33 5.07
CA PRO A 46 -16.50 -10.23 6.32
C PRO A 46 -14.99 -10.48 6.13
N ARG A 47 -14.62 -11.45 5.28
CA ARG A 47 -13.21 -11.76 4.99
C ARG A 47 -12.58 -10.70 4.09
N PHE A 48 -13.34 -10.16 3.13
CA PHE A 48 -12.89 -9.07 2.28
C PHE A 48 -12.53 -7.84 3.13
N VAL A 49 -13.45 -7.41 4.00
CA VAL A 49 -13.21 -6.27 4.90
C VAL A 49 -12.05 -6.56 5.83
N LEU A 50 -11.98 -7.74 6.43
CA LEU A 50 -10.87 -8.13 7.30
C LEU A 50 -9.53 -8.09 6.57
N ALA A 51 -9.44 -8.69 5.38
CA ALA A 51 -8.22 -8.72 4.58
C ALA A 51 -7.77 -7.32 4.15
N PHE A 52 -8.73 -6.44 3.85
CA PHE A 52 -8.47 -5.03 3.54
C PHE A 52 -7.84 -4.30 4.74
N VAL A 53 -8.52 -4.33 5.90
CA VAL A 53 -8.08 -3.55 7.06
C VAL A 53 -6.89 -4.16 7.81
N ALA A 54 -6.70 -5.48 7.75
CA ALA A 54 -5.64 -6.17 8.48
C ALA A 54 -4.24 -5.68 8.08
N ILE A 55 -4.06 -5.28 6.82
CA ILE A 55 -2.79 -4.75 6.31
C ILE A 55 -2.39 -3.49 7.09
N ASP A 56 -3.32 -2.57 7.32
CA ASP A 56 -3.05 -1.33 8.07
C ASP A 56 -3.02 -1.56 9.57
N LEU A 57 -3.89 -2.42 10.10
CA LEU A 57 -3.92 -2.74 11.52
C LEU A 57 -2.58 -3.30 12.01
N VAL A 58 -1.91 -4.09 11.17
CA VAL A 58 -0.58 -4.64 11.48
C VAL A 58 0.53 -3.69 11.02
N GLY A 59 0.42 -3.14 9.82
CA GLY A 59 1.50 -2.38 9.17
C GLY A 59 1.63 -0.93 9.58
N TYR A 60 0.49 -0.22 9.64
CA TYR A 60 0.45 1.23 9.73
C TYR A 60 0.11 1.72 11.14
N VAL A 61 -0.95 1.17 11.74
CA VAL A 61 -1.50 1.64 13.03
C VAL A 61 -0.47 1.66 14.16
N PRO A 62 0.40 0.64 14.34
CA PRO A 62 1.42 0.67 15.39
C PRO A 62 2.38 1.86 15.25
N GLY A 63 2.84 2.12 14.02
CA GLY A 63 3.74 3.23 13.72
C GLY A 63 3.08 4.59 13.85
N ALA A 64 1.85 4.75 13.37
CA ALA A 64 1.07 5.98 13.48
C ALA A 64 0.82 6.35 14.94
N LEU A 65 0.47 5.35 15.76
CA LEU A 65 0.28 5.53 17.19
C LEU A 65 1.57 5.90 17.92
N ALA A 66 2.70 5.27 17.57
CA ALA A 66 4.01 5.62 18.11
C ALA A 66 4.42 7.05 17.72
N PHE A 67 4.19 7.45 16.46
CA PHE A 67 4.52 8.77 15.94
C PHE A 67 3.70 9.88 16.61
N ARG A 68 2.39 9.64 16.78
CA ARG A 68 1.50 10.55 17.51
C ARG A 68 1.91 10.70 18.98
N ARG A 69 2.28 9.60 19.64
CA ARG A 69 2.82 9.64 21.02
C ARG A 69 4.13 10.41 21.11
N ALA A 70 4.97 10.32 20.08
CA ALA A 70 6.20 11.09 19.95
C ALA A 70 5.98 12.54 19.50
N ARG A 71 4.73 12.99 19.33
CA ARG A 71 4.37 14.34 18.85
C ARG A 71 5.06 14.71 17.54
N GLY A 72 5.17 13.75 16.63
CA GLY A 72 5.85 13.92 15.34
C GLY A 72 7.37 13.76 15.39
N GLY A 73 7.92 13.42 16.56
CA GLY A 73 9.33 13.10 16.71
C GLY A 73 9.73 11.76 16.07
N PRO A 74 11.04 11.48 16.00
CA PRO A 74 11.55 10.21 15.49
C PRO A 74 10.99 9.01 16.26
N ILE A 75 10.67 7.93 15.54
CA ILE A 75 10.24 6.66 16.12
C ILE A 75 11.22 5.55 15.72
N ALA A 76 11.14 4.41 16.41
CA ALA A 76 11.98 3.26 16.09
C ALA A 76 11.80 2.80 14.63
N PRO A 77 12.90 2.52 13.88
CA PRO A 77 12.84 2.10 12.48
C PRO A 77 11.96 0.87 12.20
N ILE A 78 11.75 0.01 13.21
CA ILE A 78 10.91 -1.18 13.09
C ILE A 78 9.50 -0.86 12.60
N TYR A 79 8.94 0.30 12.94
CA TYR A 79 7.61 0.70 12.47
C TYR A 79 7.58 0.95 10.96
N HIS A 80 8.63 1.54 10.39
CA HIS A 80 8.78 1.70 8.94
C HIS A 80 8.96 0.35 8.24
N HIS A 81 9.76 -0.56 8.82
CA HIS A 81 9.95 -1.89 8.28
C HIS A 81 8.65 -2.71 8.31
N LEU A 82 7.88 -2.65 9.41
CA LEU A 82 6.60 -3.33 9.54
C LEU A 82 5.59 -2.84 8.49
N TYR A 83 5.49 -1.53 8.29
CA TYR A 83 4.71 -0.94 7.21
C TYR A 83 5.16 -1.48 5.85
N ASN A 84 6.46 -1.44 5.54
CA ASN A 84 6.98 -1.86 4.25
C ASN A 84 6.79 -3.36 3.98
N VAL A 85 6.95 -4.22 4.99
CA VAL A 85 6.75 -5.67 4.87
C VAL A 85 5.29 -5.97 4.57
N THR A 86 4.37 -5.42 5.34
CA THR A 86 2.91 -5.64 5.14
C THR A 86 2.40 -5.03 3.84
N HIS A 87 2.99 -3.92 3.39
CA HIS A 87 2.65 -3.25 2.14
C HIS A 87 3.46 -3.75 0.94
N SER A 88 4.23 -4.83 1.08
CA SER A 88 4.95 -5.43 -0.04
C SER A 88 4.04 -6.35 -0.85
N TYR A 89 3.98 -6.14 -2.17
CA TYR A 89 3.26 -7.06 -3.07
C TYR A 89 3.75 -8.50 -2.95
N LEU A 90 5.05 -8.72 -2.68
CA LEU A 90 5.59 -10.07 -2.53
C LEU A 90 5.05 -10.76 -1.27
N VAL A 91 5.06 -10.04 -0.14
CA VAL A 91 4.53 -10.57 1.14
C VAL A 91 3.03 -10.79 1.03
N ALA A 92 2.31 -9.85 0.41
CA ALA A 92 0.88 -9.96 0.18
C ALA A 92 0.52 -11.13 -0.74
N ALA A 93 1.26 -11.33 -1.84
CA ALA A 93 1.08 -12.47 -2.73
C ALA A 93 1.34 -13.79 -2.01
N ALA A 94 2.39 -13.86 -1.19
CA ALA A 94 2.66 -15.03 -0.36
C ALA A 94 1.53 -15.30 0.65
N ALA A 95 1.00 -14.25 1.29
CA ALA A 95 -0.12 -14.38 2.23
C ALA A 95 -1.41 -14.86 1.54
N VAL A 96 -1.74 -14.32 0.38
CA VAL A 96 -2.90 -14.75 -0.42
C VAL A 96 -2.72 -16.18 -0.94
N ALA A 97 -1.52 -16.56 -1.37
CA ALA A 97 -1.22 -17.93 -1.80
C ALA A 97 -1.35 -18.92 -0.64
N LEU A 98 -0.83 -18.58 0.54
CA LEU A 98 -0.97 -19.40 1.75
C LEU A 98 -2.43 -19.53 2.16
N TRP A 99 -3.20 -18.43 2.08
CA TRP A 99 -4.65 -18.46 2.31
C TRP A 99 -5.35 -19.41 1.36
N ALA A 100 -5.10 -19.27 0.06
CA ALA A 100 -5.70 -20.11 -0.96
C ALA A 100 -5.36 -21.60 -0.75
N PHE A 101 -4.10 -21.90 -0.43
CA PHE A 101 -3.67 -23.24 -0.07
C PHE A 101 -4.43 -23.79 1.14
N ALA A 102 -4.52 -23.02 2.23
CA ALA A 102 -5.21 -23.42 3.45
C ALA A 102 -6.73 -23.59 3.27
N ARG A 103 -7.35 -22.86 2.33
CA ARG A 103 -8.78 -22.94 2.02
C ARG A 103 -9.12 -23.96 0.94
N GLY A 104 -8.13 -24.54 0.26
CA GLY A 104 -8.33 -25.47 -0.85
C GLY A 104 -8.73 -24.80 -2.16
N GLY A 105 -8.47 -23.50 -2.32
CA GLY A 105 -8.82 -22.74 -3.52
C GLY A 105 -8.75 -21.23 -3.32
N GLY A 106 -8.82 -20.49 -4.43
CA GLY A 106 -8.91 -19.03 -4.42
C GLY A 106 -10.27 -18.54 -3.91
N GLU A 107 -10.28 -17.33 -3.35
CA GLU A 107 -11.50 -16.69 -2.85
C GLU A 107 -11.56 -15.24 -3.34
N TRP A 108 -12.70 -14.82 -3.88
CA TRP A 108 -12.90 -13.44 -4.37
C TRP A 108 -12.69 -12.38 -3.29
N ALA A 109 -12.90 -12.74 -2.01
CA ALA A 109 -12.59 -11.89 -0.87
C ALA A 109 -11.12 -11.42 -0.85
N MET A 110 -10.18 -12.22 -1.38
CA MET A 110 -8.76 -11.88 -1.40
C MET A 110 -8.41 -10.79 -2.43
N LEU A 111 -9.33 -10.38 -3.29
CA LEU A 111 -9.17 -9.17 -4.12
C LEU A 111 -9.03 -7.91 -3.26
N ALA A 112 -9.48 -7.93 -2.00
CA ALA A 112 -9.24 -6.87 -1.02
C ALA A 112 -7.77 -6.49 -0.89
N VAL A 113 -6.86 -7.48 -0.94
CA VAL A 113 -5.42 -7.29 -0.73
C VAL A 113 -4.78 -6.44 -1.84
N PRO A 114 -4.87 -6.80 -3.13
CA PRO A 114 -4.34 -5.97 -4.19
C PRO A 114 -5.12 -4.65 -4.36
N ILE A 115 -6.41 -4.59 -3.99
CA ILE A 115 -7.17 -3.33 -3.96
C ILE A 115 -6.59 -2.39 -2.91
N HIS A 116 -6.28 -2.86 -1.70
CA HIS A 116 -5.66 -2.06 -0.65
C HIS A 116 -4.30 -1.50 -1.10
N LEU A 117 -3.40 -2.38 -1.55
CA LEU A 117 -2.04 -2.00 -1.96
C LEU A 117 -2.01 -1.04 -3.15
N SER A 118 -2.91 -1.24 -4.11
CA SER A 118 -3.03 -0.39 -5.29
C SER A 118 -3.78 0.90 -4.97
N GLY A 119 -4.76 0.87 -4.08
CA GLY A 119 -5.44 2.05 -3.58
C GLY A 119 -4.48 2.99 -2.85
N ASP A 120 -3.64 2.43 -1.97
CA ASP A 120 -2.68 3.20 -1.18
C ASP A 120 -1.69 3.95 -2.09
N ARG A 121 -1.20 3.30 -3.15
CA ARG A 121 -0.25 3.90 -4.11
C ARG A 121 -0.90 4.79 -5.15
N GLY A 122 -2.01 4.35 -5.74
CA GLY A 122 -2.69 5.03 -6.85
C GLY A 122 -3.52 6.23 -6.40
N VAL A 123 -4.24 6.08 -5.29
CA VAL A 123 -5.15 7.10 -4.76
C VAL A 123 -4.45 7.95 -3.71
N LEU A 124 -3.86 7.33 -2.68
CA LEU A 124 -3.25 8.07 -1.57
C LEU A 124 -1.82 8.52 -1.87
N GLY A 125 -1.10 7.81 -2.73
CA GLY A 125 0.31 8.11 -3.04
C GLY A 125 1.29 7.58 -2.01
N ASN A 126 0.83 6.69 -1.13
CA ASN A 126 1.66 6.07 -0.13
C ASN A 126 2.56 5.03 -0.82
N VAL A 127 3.86 5.17 -0.60
CA VAL A 127 4.90 4.26 -1.06
C VAL A 127 5.69 3.76 0.14
N PHE A 128 6.68 2.90 -0.09
CA PHE A 128 7.55 2.42 0.99
C PHE A 128 8.14 3.58 1.79
N LYS A 129 8.05 3.47 3.12
CA LYS A 129 8.51 4.49 4.07
C LYS A 129 9.99 4.26 4.37
N SER A 130 10.80 5.28 4.12
CA SER A 130 12.20 5.29 4.54
C SER A 130 12.31 5.54 6.03
N ALA A 131 13.12 4.74 6.74
CA ALA A 131 13.41 4.94 8.17
C ALA A 131 14.15 6.26 8.46
N ALA A 132 14.76 6.89 7.44
CA ALA A 132 15.40 8.20 7.55
C ALA A 132 14.42 9.38 7.49
N ALA A 133 13.16 9.12 7.11
CA ALA A 133 12.12 10.12 7.01
C ALA A 133 11.13 10.01 8.19
N PRO A 134 10.43 11.10 8.56
CA PRO A 134 9.29 11.03 9.47
C PRO A 134 8.30 9.96 9.04
N PHE A 135 7.70 9.26 10.00
CA PHE A 135 6.74 8.19 9.69
C PHE A 135 5.50 8.75 8.98
N GLU A 136 5.05 9.94 9.36
CA GLU A 136 4.02 10.71 8.67
C GLU A 136 4.50 12.12 8.41
N SER A 137 3.89 12.79 7.41
CA SER A 137 4.22 14.18 7.08
C SER A 137 3.73 15.17 8.14
N ARG A 138 2.78 14.77 8.98
CA ARG A 138 2.18 15.55 10.08
C ARG A 138 1.80 14.62 11.23
N ALA A 139 1.79 15.15 12.44
CA ALA A 139 1.46 14.41 13.66
C ALA A 139 0.06 14.73 14.21
#